data_AF-A0A1J4MZU7-F1
#
_entry.id   AF-A0A1J4MZU7-F1
#
_cell.length_a   1.000
_cell.length_b   1.000
_cell.length_c   1.000
_cell.angle_alpha   90.00
_cell.angle_beta   90.00
_cell.angle_gamma   90.00
#
_symmetry.space_group_name_H-M   'P 1'
#
loop_
_entity.id
_entity.type
_entity.pdbx_description
1 polymer ?
#
loop_
_entity_poly.entity_id
_entity_poly.type
_entity_poly.pdbx_seq_one_letter_code
_entity_poly.pdbx_strand_id
1 'polypeptide(L)'
;MRIDLDAEQQFVYKVTCTECVVRDRIKWATYRSGEDNGFMAAMDRWIFHLTEKHPDADAPCLKFLPEAQQRLQERRERRSAD
;
A
#
# COMPACT_ATOMS: atom_id res chain seq x y z
N MET A 1 3.60 -5.01 -9.25
CA MET A 1 4.15 -5.17 -7.89
C MET A 1 5.54 -5.76 -8.01
N ARG A 2 6.48 -5.32 -7.16
CA ARG A 2 7.85 -5.85 -7.09
C ARG A 2 8.16 -6.21 -5.64
N ILE A 3 8.79 -7.36 -5.44
CA ILE A 3 9.31 -7.83 -4.17
C ILE A 3 10.83 -7.91 -4.34
N ASP A 4 11.57 -7.22 -3.48
CA ASP A 4 13.04 -7.20 -3.48
C ASP A 4 13.56 -7.57 -2.08
N LEU A 5 14.88 -7.69 -1.97
CA LEU A 5 15.59 -7.66 -0.69
C LEU A 5 16.25 -6.29 -0.52
N ASP A 6 16.23 -5.74 0.69
CA ASP A 6 17.05 -4.57 1.00
C ASP A 6 18.51 -4.93 1.33
N ALA A 7 19.28 -3.93 1.73
CA ALA A 7 20.70 -4.08 2.08
C ALA A 7 20.94 -5.02 3.26
N GLU A 8 19.92 -5.24 4.10
CA GLU A 8 19.96 -6.13 5.27
C GLU A 8 19.36 -7.51 4.96
N GLN A 9 19.09 -7.80 3.68
CA GLN A 9 18.44 -9.02 3.21
C GLN A 9 17.01 -9.22 3.75
N GLN A 10 16.30 -8.13 4.07
CA GLN A 10 14.90 -8.19 4.44
C GLN A 10 14.00 -8.02 3.21
N PHE A 11 12.85 -8.71 3.20
CA PHE A 11 11.88 -8.54 2.12
C PHE A 11 11.33 -7.12 2.08
N VAL A 12 11.27 -6.55 0.88
CA VAL A 12 10.70 -5.23 0.62
C VAL A 12 9.62 -5.34 -0.44
N TYR A 13 8.49 -4.71 -0.16
CA TYR A 13 7.34 -4.68 -1.04
C TYR A 13 7.18 -3.29 -1.64
N LYS A 14 7.30 -3.22 -2.97
CA LYS A 14 7.12 -1.98 -3.73
C LYS A 14 5.98 -2.09 -4.75
N VAL A 15 5.07 -1.13 -4.72
CA VAL A 15 4.04 -0.96 -5.73
C VAL A 15 4.13 0.45 -6.28
N THR A 16 4.17 0.60 -7.60
CA THR A 16 4.29 1.88 -8.30
C THR A 16 3.08 2.07 -9.20
N CYS A 17 2.44 3.23 -9.12
CA CYS A 17 1.43 3.65 -10.09
C CYS A 17 2.13 4.19 -11.34
N THR A 18 1.76 3.72 -12.52
CA THR A 18 2.33 4.21 -13.78
C THR A 18 1.70 5.53 -14.25
N GLU A 19 0.52 5.85 -13.75
CA GLU A 19 -0.26 7.04 -14.14
C GLU A 19 0.03 8.22 -13.22
N CYS A 20 -0.11 8.04 -11.90
CA CYS A 20 0.05 9.12 -10.93
C CYS A 20 1.51 9.60 -10.80
N VAL A 21 1.69 10.92 -10.88
CA VAL A 21 2.96 11.61 -10.60
C VAL A 21 2.81 12.45 -9.34
N VAL A 22 3.73 12.31 -8.39
CA VAL A 22 3.67 13.02 -7.10
C VAL A 22 4.59 14.25 -7.04
N ARG A 23 5.67 14.26 -7.82
CA ARG A 23 6.58 15.40 -7.94
C ARG A 23 7.44 15.27 -9.20
N ASP A 24 7.49 16.32 -10.02
CA ASP A 24 8.28 16.35 -11.27
C ASP A 24 8.04 15.11 -12.17
N ARG A 25 8.98 14.17 -12.19
CA ARG A 25 8.89 12.89 -12.91
C ARG A 25 8.77 11.68 -12.00
N ILE A 26 8.61 11.89 -10.70
CA ILE A 26 8.50 10.84 -9.68
C ILE A 26 7.08 10.30 -9.67
N LYS A 27 6.95 9.03 -10.04
CA LYS A 27 5.70 8.28 -9.98
C LYS A 27 5.30 8.00 -8.53
N TRP A 28 4.00 7.98 -8.27
CA TRP A 28 3.50 7.52 -6.98
C TRP A 28 3.95 6.08 -6.75
N ALA A 29 4.47 5.79 -5.55
CA ALA A 29 4.80 4.44 -5.14
C ALA A 29 4.64 4.28 -3.63
N THR A 30 4.39 3.05 -3.19
CA THR A 30 4.53 2.65 -1.80
C THR A 30 5.68 1.66 -1.64
N TYR A 31 6.41 1.78 -0.54
CA TYR A 31 7.58 0.98 -0.18
C TYR A 31 7.42 0.53 1.27
N ARG A 32 7.45 -0.78 1.56
CA ARG A 32 7.27 -1.31 2.91
C ARG A 32 8.22 -2.48 3.19
N SER A 33 8.87 -2.46 4.35
CA SER A 33 9.69 -3.57 4.84
C SER A 33 8.80 -4.73 5.32
N GLY A 34 9.30 -5.94 5.23
CA GLY A 34 8.58 -7.18 5.52
C GLY A 34 8.38 -7.48 7.00
N GLU A 35 9.18 -6.86 7.89
CA GLU A 35 9.16 -7.12 9.35
C GLU A 35 7.79 -6.93 10.01
N ASP A 36 6.94 -6.03 9.49
CA ASP A 36 5.62 -5.74 10.05
C ASP A 36 4.51 -5.93 9.00
N ASN A 37 4.40 -7.15 8.47
CA ASN A 37 3.41 -7.52 7.44
C ASN A 37 3.44 -6.57 6.23
N GLY A 38 4.65 -6.25 5.76
CA GLY A 38 4.90 -5.26 4.71
C GLY A 38 4.10 -5.45 3.43
N PHE A 39 3.82 -6.70 3.08
CA PHE A 39 2.96 -7.05 1.96
C PHE A 39 1.56 -6.45 2.13
N MET A 40 0.89 -6.75 3.26
CA MET A 40 -0.46 -6.26 3.52
C MET A 40 -0.48 -4.74 3.66
N ALA A 41 0.55 -4.15 4.29
CA ALA A 41 0.66 -2.69 4.38
C ALA A 41 0.82 -2.02 3.00
N ALA A 42 1.59 -2.62 2.09
CA ALA A 42 1.73 -2.13 0.72
C ALA A 42 0.43 -2.29 -0.08
N MET A 43 -0.25 -3.44 0.07
CA MET A 43 -1.53 -3.72 -0.60
C MET A 43 -2.65 -2.78 -0.12
N ASP A 44 -2.77 -2.53 1.19
CA ASP A 44 -3.74 -1.58 1.74
C ASP A 44 -3.56 -0.19 1.09
N ARG A 45 -2.32 0.30 1.03
CA ARG A 45 -2.01 1.60 0.43
C ARG A 45 -2.29 1.63 -1.07
N TRP A 46 -2.06 0.52 -1.76
CA TRP A 46 -2.39 0.41 -3.17
C TRP A 46 -3.91 0.44 -3.41
N ILE A 47 -4.68 -0.32 -2.61
CA ILE A 47 -6.14 -0.32 -2.66
C ILE A 47 -6.69 1.09 -2.42
N PHE A 48 -6.22 1.78 -1.36
CA PHE A 48 -6.66 3.15 -1.09
C PHE A 48 -6.30 4.14 -2.20
N HIS A 49 -5.09 4.01 -2.77
CA HIS A 49 -4.69 4.83 -3.90
C HIS A 49 -5.59 4.63 -5.11
N LEU A 50 -5.91 3.38 -5.45
CA LEU A 50 -6.84 3.07 -6.54
C LEU A 50 -8.22 3.66 -6.26
N THR A 51 -8.79 3.46 -5.07
CA THR A 51 -10.13 4.00 -4.75
C THR A 51 -10.19 5.52 -4.81
N GLU A 52 -9.11 6.22 -4.47
CA GLU A 52 -9.08 7.69 -4.44
C GLU A 52 -8.70 8.33 -5.77
N LYS A 53 -7.80 7.71 -6.54
CA LYS A 53 -7.19 8.30 -7.74
C LYS A 53 -7.59 7.61 -9.04
N HIS A 54 -8.06 6.38 -8.97
CA HIS A 54 -8.46 5.57 -10.11
C HIS A 54 -9.81 4.88 -9.83
N PRO A 55 -10.90 5.65 -9.59
CA PRO A 55 -12.20 5.08 -9.21
C PRO A 55 -12.78 4.13 -10.25
N ASP A 56 -12.40 4.29 -11.52
CA ASP A 56 -12.85 3.47 -12.64
C ASP A 56 -11.93 2.27 -12.92
N ALA A 57 -10.88 2.05 -12.10
CA ALA A 57 -9.98 0.94 -12.30
C ALA A 57 -10.65 -0.40 -11.95
N ASP A 58 -10.64 -1.34 -12.89
CA ASP A 58 -11.03 -2.72 -12.64
C ASP A 58 -9.81 -3.52 -12.17
N ALA A 59 -9.63 -3.61 -10.85
CA ALA A 59 -8.52 -4.32 -10.24
C ALA A 59 -9.01 -5.38 -9.25
N PRO A 60 -8.59 -6.65 -9.37
CA PRO A 60 -9.04 -7.73 -8.48
C PRO A 60 -8.75 -7.52 -6.99
N CYS A 61 -7.79 -6.65 -6.66
CA CYS A 61 -7.46 -6.32 -5.28
C CYS A 61 -8.51 -5.42 -4.61
N LEU A 62 -9.36 -4.71 -5.37
CA LEU A 62 -10.41 -3.84 -4.82
C LEU A 62 -11.48 -4.60 -4.04
N LYS A 63 -11.63 -5.92 -4.29
CA LYS A 63 -12.51 -6.78 -3.48
C LYS A 63 -12.12 -6.81 -2.00
N PHE A 64 -10.87 -6.47 -1.67
CA PHE A 64 -10.33 -6.46 -0.32
C PHE A 64 -10.38 -5.06 0.34
N LEU A 65 -11.09 -4.11 -0.26
CA LEU A 65 -11.28 -2.77 0.30
C LEU A 65 -11.89 -2.80 1.72
N PRO A 66 -12.93 -3.60 2.02
CA PRO A 66 -13.50 -3.66 3.37
C PRO A 66 -12.45 -4.06 4.43
N GLU A 67 -11.63 -5.07 4.14
CA GLU A 67 -10.60 -5.56 5.05
C GLU A 67 -9.46 -4.56 5.21
N ALA A 68 -9.11 -3.83 4.14
CA ALA A 68 -8.13 -2.74 4.23
C ALA A 68 -8.63 -1.60 5.13
N GLN A 69 -9.92 -1.24 5.00
CA GLN A 69 -10.58 -0.25 5.87
C GLN A 69 -10.61 -0.71 7.33
N GLN A 70 -10.95 -1.98 7.58
CA GLN A 70 -10.94 -2.56 8.92
C GLN A 70 -9.54 -2.45 9.56
N ARG A 71 -8.48 -2.88 8.87
CA ARG A 71 -7.11 -2.75 9.39
C ARG A 71 -6.71 -1.31 9.66
N LEU A 72 -7.16 -0.36 8.82
CA LEU A 72 -6.92 1.06 9.07
C LEU A 72 -7.60 1.52 10.36
N GLN A 73 -8.85 1.09 10.60
CA GLN A 73 -9.59 1.40 11.82
C GLN A 73 -8.91 0.81 13.06
N GLU A 74 -8.55 -0.48 13.03
CA GLU A 74 -7.83 -1.14 14.14
C GLU A 74 -6.48 -0.45 14.44
N ARG A 75 -5.76 0.02 13.41
CA ARG A 75 -4.52 0.82 13.59
C ARG A 75 -4.77 2.20 14.18
N ARG A 76 -5.93 2.82 13.92
CA ARG A 76 -6.30 4.11 14.52
C ARG A 76 -6.65 3.92 15.99
N GLU A 77 -7.47 2.92 16.31
CA GLU A 77 -7.87 2.59 17.68
C GLU A 77 -6.67 2.27 18.56
N ARG A 78 -5.75 1.42 18.08
CA ARG A 78 -4.52 1.08 18.80
C ARG A 78 -3.65 2.28 19.15
N ARG A 79 -3.57 3.26 18.24
CA ARG A 79 -2.80 4.50 18.48
C ARG A 79 -3.53 5.49 19.39
N SER A 80 -4.86 5.40 19.48
CA SER A 80 -5.65 6.25 20.37
C SER A 80 -5.75 5.69 21.80
N ALA A 81 -5.40 4.42 22.00
CA ALA A 81 -5.40 3.74 23.29
C ALA A 81 -4.04 3.80 24.02
N ASP A 82 -3.02 4.40 23.39
CA ASP A 82 -1.65 4.60 23.87
C ASP A 82 -1.44 6.10 24.17
#